data_AF-A0A2M9HB84-F1
#
_entry.id   AF-A0A2M9HB84-F1
#
_cell.length_a   1.000
_cell.length_b   1.000
_cell.length_c   1.000
_cell.angle_alpha   90.00
_cell.angle_beta   90.00
_cell.angle_gamma   90.00
#
_symmetry.space_group_name_H-M   'P 1'
#
loop_
_entity.id
_entity.type
_entity.pdbx_description
1 polymer ?
#
loop_
_entity_poly.entity_id
_entity_poly.type
_entity_poly.pdbx_seq_one_letter_code
_entity_poly.pdbx_strand_id
1 'polypeptide(L)'
;MATITIRKVDDGRIALLKREAEENNRSMESQARSIIEDHLAAYVAKRTMNAADFVAEMRELLDGEYIEGDEFDVRDRQDYGRPLPFEGAS
;
A
#
# COMPACT_ATOMS: atom_id res chain seq x y z
N MET A 1 -17.09 -15.07 6.80
CA MET A 1 -16.91 -15.52 5.40
C MET A 1 -17.29 -14.34 4.52
N ALA A 2 -16.35 -13.81 3.74
CA ALA A 2 -16.60 -12.68 2.85
C ALA A 2 -16.82 -13.19 1.43
N THR A 3 -17.76 -12.58 0.70
CA THR A 3 -18.11 -12.96 -0.67
C THR A 3 -17.90 -11.76 -1.58
N ILE A 4 -17.27 -11.97 -2.73
CA ILE A 4 -17.03 -10.94 -3.74
C ILE A 4 -17.65 -11.42 -5.06
N THR A 5 -18.37 -10.55 -5.75
CA THR A 5 -18.94 -10.83 -7.07
C THR A 5 -18.23 -10.00 -8.13
N ILE A 6 -17.60 -10.68 -9.08
CA ILE A 6 -16.94 -10.03 -10.23
C ILE A 6 -17.87 -10.17 -11.43
N ARG A 7 -18.27 -9.03 -12.00
CA ARG A 7 -19.18 -8.97 -13.17
C ARG A 7 -18.42 -8.50 -14.41
N LYS A 8 -18.98 -8.79 -15.58
CA LYS A 8 -18.40 -8.40 -16.89
C LYS A 8 -16.98 -8.90 -17.10
N VAL A 9 -16.71 -10.14 -16.69
CA VAL A 9 -15.46 -10.82 -17.03
C VAL A 9 -15.59 -11.31 -18.47
N ASP A 10 -14.54 -11.10 -19.26
CA ASP A 10 -14.47 -11.61 -20.63
C ASP A 10 -14.59 -13.14 -20.67
N ASP A 11 -15.34 -13.67 -21.63
CA ASP A 11 -15.62 -15.11 -21.73
C ASP A 11 -14.34 -15.93 -21.93
N GLY A 12 -13.34 -15.37 -22.64
CA GLY A 12 -12.03 -16.00 -22.80
C GLY A 12 -11.29 -16.14 -21.48
N ARG A 13 -11.43 -15.17 -20.57
CA ARG A 13 -10.85 -15.22 -19.23
C ARG A 13 -11.57 -16.21 -18.32
N ILE A 14 -12.90 -16.33 -18.45
CA ILE A 14 -13.67 -17.35 -17.74
C ILE A 14 -13.29 -18.76 -18.20
N ALA A 15 -13.13 -18.97 -19.50
CA ALA A 15 -12.70 -20.24 -20.06
C ALA A 15 -11.29 -20.64 -19.60
N LEU A 16 -10.36 -19.68 -19.58
CA LEU A 16 -9.02 -19.90 -19.05
C LEU A 16 -9.07 -20.32 -17.57
N LEU A 17 -9.83 -19.60 -16.75
CA LEU A 17 -9.96 -19.90 -15.32
C LEU A 17 -10.58 -21.28 -15.07
N LYS A 18 -11.57 -21.69 -15.88
CA LYS A 18 -12.15 -23.05 -15.84
C LYS A 18 -11.08 -24.10 -16.10
N ARG A 19 -10.33 -23.94 -17.19
CA ARG A 19 -9.29 -24.89 -17.60
C ARG A 19 -8.23 -25.05 -16.51
N GLU A 20 -7.73 -23.94 -15.95
CA GLU A 20 -6.74 -24.00 -14.87
C GLU A 20 -7.30 -24.65 -13.60
N ALA A 21 -8.58 -24.41 -13.26
CA ALA A 21 -9.21 -25.07 -12.13
C ALA A 21 -9.31 -26.60 -12.34
N GLU A 22 -9.67 -27.03 -13.55
CA GLU A 22 -9.73 -28.46 -13.93
C GLU A 22 -8.34 -29.12 -13.88
N GLU A 23 -7.31 -28.47 -14.44
CA GLU A 23 -5.92 -28.96 -14.41
C GLU A 23 -5.41 -29.13 -12.97
N ASN A 24 -5.81 -28.24 -12.07
CA ASN A 24 -5.41 -28.28 -10.66
C ASN A 24 -6.33 -29.12 -9.78
N ASN A 25 -7.34 -29.81 -10.35
CA ASN A 25 -8.38 -30.56 -9.61
C ASN A 25 -9.06 -29.72 -8.51
N ARG A 26 -9.36 -28.46 -8.81
CA ARG A 26 -9.98 -27.49 -7.90
C ARG A 26 -11.29 -26.96 -8.47
N SER A 27 -12.14 -26.43 -7.59
CA SER A 27 -13.28 -25.64 -8.05
C SER A 27 -12.81 -24.30 -8.59
N MET A 28 -13.59 -23.70 -9.49
CA MET A 28 -13.30 -22.36 -10.02
C MET A 28 -13.20 -21.30 -8.92
N GLU A 29 -14.08 -21.37 -7.91
CA GLU A 29 -14.03 -20.44 -6.78
C GLU A 29 -12.72 -20.60 -5.99
N SER A 30 -12.30 -21.85 -5.75
CA SER A 30 -11.04 -22.13 -5.04
C SER A 30 -9.83 -21.67 -5.85
N GLN A 31 -9.85 -21.81 -7.18
CA GLN A 31 -8.80 -21.31 -8.05
C GLN A 31 -8.74 -19.79 -8.04
N ALA A 32 -9.90 -19.12 -8.19
CA ALA A 32 -10.00 -17.66 -8.13
C ALA A 32 -9.51 -17.11 -6.78
N ARG A 33 -9.87 -17.78 -5.68
CA ARG A 33 -9.42 -17.43 -4.33
C ARG A 33 -7.90 -17.52 -4.21
N SER A 34 -7.30 -18.64 -4.66
CA SER A 34 -5.84 -18.83 -4.64
C SER A 34 -5.12 -17.70 -5.37
N ILE A 35 -5.58 -17.35 -6.58
CA ILE A 35 -4.97 -16.28 -7.38
C ILE A 35 -5.02 -14.93 -6.65
N ILE A 36 -6.15 -14.61 -6.01
CA ILE A 36 -6.32 -13.37 -5.27
C ILE A 36 -5.43 -13.34 -4.02
N GLU A 37 -5.35 -14.47 -3.30
CA GLU A 37 -4.50 -14.61 -2.11
C GLU A 37 -3.02 -14.48 -2.45
N ASP A 38 -2.57 -15.14 -3.52
CA ASP A 38 -1.18 -15.07 -3.99
C ASP A 38 -0.82 -13.64 -4.41
N HIS A 39 -1.72 -12.96 -5.13
CA HIS A 39 -1.51 -11.57 -5.53
C HIS A 39 -1.47 -10.63 -4.32
N LEU A 40 -2.36 -10.82 -3.34
CA LEU A 40 -2.40 -10.02 -2.13
C LEU A 40 -1.14 -10.24 -1.27
N ALA A 41 -0.69 -11.48 -1.12
CA ALA A 41 0.54 -11.80 -0.41
C ALA A 41 1.75 -11.12 -1.04
N ALA A 42 1.86 -11.16 -2.37
CA ALA A 42 2.90 -10.46 -3.11
C ALA A 42 2.80 -8.93 -2.96
N TYR A 43 1.59 -8.37 -3.02
CA TYR A 43 1.36 -6.93 -2.82
C TYR A 43 1.74 -6.48 -1.41
N VAL A 44 1.34 -7.23 -0.38
CA VAL A 44 1.69 -6.94 1.01
C VAL A 44 3.19 -7.06 1.22
N ALA A 45 3.84 -8.12 0.71
CA ALA A 45 5.28 -8.26 0.79
C ALA A 45 6.01 -7.07 0.17
N LYS A 46 5.63 -6.67 -1.05
CA LYS A 46 6.19 -5.49 -1.72
C LYS A 46 5.92 -4.20 -0.96
N ARG A 47 4.72 -4.02 -0.39
CA ARG A 47 4.37 -2.82 0.37
C ARG A 47 5.15 -2.74 1.68
N THR A 48 5.32 -3.85 2.38
CA THR A 48 6.13 -3.96 3.59
C THR A 48 7.61 -3.74 3.29
N MET A 49 8.12 -4.31 2.20
CA MET A 49 9.47 -4.01 1.70
C MET A 49 9.63 -2.51 1.46
N ASN A 50 8.75 -1.87 0.69
CA ASN A 50 8.81 -0.42 0.47
C ASN A 50 8.71 0.41 1.76
N ALA A 51 8.00 -0.07 2.79
CA ALA A 51 7.93 0.62 4.08
C ALA A 51 9.22 0.43 4.89
N ALA A 52 9.81 -0.76 4.85
CA ALA A 52 11.10 -1.04 5.46
C ALA A 52 12.23 -0.28 4.74
N ASP A 53 12.17 -0.21 3.41
CA ASP A 53 13.06 0.57 2.56
C ASP A 53 12.90 2.06 2.86
N PHE A 54 11.68 2.55 3.06
CA PHE A 54 11.44 3.93 3.51
C PHE A 54 12.04 4.22 4.89
N VAL A 55 11.90 3.30 5.86
CA VAL A 55 12.53 3.47 7.18
C VAL A 55 14.06 3.39 7.10
N ALA A 56 14.59 2.53 6.23
CA ALA A 56 16.02 2.45 5.96
C ALA A 56 16.54 3.72 5.28
N GLU A 57 15.82 4.25 4.30
CA GLU A 57 16.13 5.52 3.63
C GLU A 57 16.04 6.70 4.61
N MET A 58 15.03 6.75 5.50
CA MET A 58 14.99 7.75 6.57
C MET A 58 16.18 7.62 7.53
N ARG A 59 16.62 6.41 7.86
CA ARG A 59 17.80 6.19 8.70
C ARG A 59 19.10 6.58 8.01
N GLU A 60 19.20 6.37 6.70
CA GLU A 60 20.33 6.80 5.88
C GLU A 60 20.36 8.33 5.74
N LEU A 61 19.21 8.98 5.53
CA LEU A 61 19.07 10.43 5.51
C LEU A 61 19.40 11.10 6.85
N LEU A 62 19.21 10.39 7.97
CA LEU A 62 19.62 10.84 9.30
C LEU A 62 21.12 10.64 9.57
N ASP A 63 21.90 10.13 8.61
CA ASP A 63 23.38 10.03 8.59
C ASP A 63 24.03 9.55 9.91
N GLY A 64 23.37 8.61 10.61
CA GLY A 64 23.87 8.08 11.88
C GLY A 64 23.84 9.06 13.07
N GLU A 65 23.29 10.26 12.93
CA GLU A 65 22.84 11.06 14.07
C GLU A 65 21.58 10.38 14.61
N TYR A 66 21.79 9.54 15.63
CA TYR A 66 20.71 9.02 16.44
C TYR A 66 19.83 10.20 16.89
N ILE A 67 18.52 10.07 16.72
CA ILE A 67 17.57 10.84 17.53
C ILE A 67 17.81 10.36 18.97
N GLU A 68 18.59 11.11 19.73
CA GLU A 68 18.86 10.79 21.13
C GLU A 68 17.61 11.18 21.94
N GLY A 69 16.61 10.29 21.95
CA GLY A 69 15.32 10.50 22.62
C GLY A 69 14.10 10.26 21.71
N ASP A 70 12.90 10.33 22.30
CA ASP A 70 11.60 10.20 21.61
C ASP A 70 11.16 11.50 20.90
N GLU A 71 12.04 12.50 20.81
CA GLU A 71 11.68 13.86 20.45
C GLU A 71 12.54 14.40 19.30
N PHE A 72 11.89 14.91 18.26
CA PHE A 72 12.54 15.75 17.26
C PHE A 72 12.92 17.08 17.93
N ASP A 73 14.16 17.56 17.74
CA ASP A 73 14.48 18.98 17.96
C ASP A 73 13.77 19.80 16.86
N VAL A 74 12.47 19.99 17.05
CA VAL A 74 11.68 20.89 16.22
C VAL A 74 12.19 22.27 16.58
N ARG A 75 13.07 22.83 15.74
CA ARG A 75 13.53 24.21 15.88
C ARG A 75 12.33 25.07 16.25
N ASP A 76 12.44 25.76 17.38
CA ASP A 76 11.40 26.63 17.92
C ASP A 76 10.79 27.40 16.77
N ARG A 77 9.45 27.36 16.65
CA ARG A 77 8.73 27.99 15.55
C ARG A 77 9.25 29.42 15.45
N GLN A 78 10.10 29.71 14.45
CA GLN A 78 10.47 31.09 14.21
C GLN A 78 9.17 31.83 14.05
N ASP A 79 9.02 32.88 14.85
CA ASP A 79 7.82 33.68 14.98
C ASP A 79 7.56 34.38 13.64
N TYR A 80 7.06 33.63 12.66
CA TYR A 80 6.38 34.14 11.49
C TYR A 80 4.98 34.64 11.90
N GLY A 81 4.82 35.13 13.14
CA GLY A 81 3.64 35.77 13.71
C GLY A 81 3.39 37.15 13.12
N ARG A 82 3.57 37.32 11.81
CA ARG A 82 2.81 38.33 11.09
C ARG A 82 1.71 37.60 10.33
N PRO A 83 0.44 37.73 10.79
CA PRO A 83 -0.69 37.37 9.96
C PRO A 83 -0.52 38.03 8.59
N LEU A 84 -0.60 37.25 7.51
CA LEU A 84 -0.75 37.83 6.19
C LEU A 84 -2.08 38.59 6.19
N PRO A 85 -2.10 39.89 5.84
CA PRO A 85 -3.34 40.62 5.79
C PRO A 85 -4.26 39.95 4.76
N PHE A 86 -5.44 39.53 5.22
CA PHE A 86 -6.51 39.11 4.33
C PHE A 86 -7.11 40.40 3.76
N GLU A 87 -6.62 40.84 2.59
CA GLU A 87 -7.30 41.88 1.81
C GLU A 87 -8.58 41.28 1.24
N GLY A 88 -9.65 41.34 2.06
CA GLY A 88 -11.00 41.13 1.60
C GLY A 88 -11.36 42.23 0.61
N ALA A 89 -11.56 41.82 -0.64
CA ALA A 89 -12.16 42.64 -1.68
C ALA A 89 -13.56 43.10 -1.24
N SER A 90 -13.76 44.41 -1.17
CA SER A 90 -15.04 45.11 -1.30
C SER A 90 -14.76 46.56 -1.69
#